data_AF-A0A7C5M5V7-F1
#
_entry.id   AF-A0A7C5M5V7-F1
#
_cell.length_a   1.000
_cell.length_b   1.000
_cell.length_c   1.000
_cell.angle_alpha   90.00
_cell.angle_beta   90.00
_cell.angle_gamma   90.00
#
_symmetry.space_group_name_H-M   'P 1'
#
loop_
_entity.id
_entity.type
_entity.pdbx_description
1 polymer ?
#
loop_
_entity_poly.entity_id
_entity_poly.type
_entity_poly.pdbx_seq_one_letter_code
_entity_poly.pdbx_strand_id
1 'polypeptide(L)'
;MAEKRKKQEQIWMGHYNDLLEFRKRTGKPHPGPHDNEDKLYHWCKNQRRFYKLGKMPEHRVKLMEKINFKWVNRNTTFEDRLKQLVEFAKEHGTTHVSQVAYPKDSENHKLSRWVNEMRRLYAENRLSIERINALNKIGFIWNMEDERFSRNLKKLKAFYKRHGHWDVPQAGRTKKLGEWVAQIRCRGLTKPHYVKALNDIGFVWEGKKKRLRKAKEAMKQIDMVNKLKKSRKGKTAKSKS
;
A
#
# COMPACT_ATOMS: atom_id res chain seq x y z
N MET A 1 36.35 45.93 8.02
CA MET A 1 35.05 45.28 7.74
C MET A 1 34.71 45.19 6.25
N ALA A 2 34.91 46.26 5.47
CA ALA A 2 34.58 46.29 4.03
C ALA A 2 35.39 45.30 3.17
N GLU A 3 36.69 45.19 3.44
CA GLU A 3 37.60 44.33 2.67
C GLU A 3 37.30 42.83 2.82
N LYS A 4 36.91 42.40 4.03
CA LYS A 4 36.44 41.04 4.30
C LYS A 4 35.16 40.70 3.54
N ARG A 5 34.22 41.65 3.43
CA ARG A 5 32.98 41.47 2.65
C ARG A 5 33.27 41.37 1.15
N LYS A 6 34.18 42.20 0.64
CA LYS A 6 34.64 42.15 -0.77
C LYS A 6 35.27 40.81 -1.13
N LYS A 7 36.13 40.27 -0.26
CA LYS A 7 36.75 38.94 -0.45
C LYS A 7 35.71 37.81 -0.43
N GLN A 8 34.74 37.86 0.48
CA GLN A 8 33.65 36.88 0.53
C GLN A 8 32.76 36.92 -0.72
N GLU A 9 32.56 38.10 -1.31
CA GLU A 9 31.80 38.25 -2.55
C GLU A 9 32.54 37.66 -3.75
N GLN A 10 33.85 37.89 -3.86
CA GLN A 10 34.68 37.27 -4.91
C GLN A 10 34.65 35.73 -4.84
N ILE A 11 34.76 35.16 -3.63
CA ILE A 11 34.65 33.71 -3.44
C ILE A 11 33.28 33.18 -3.87
N TRP A 12 32.21 33.91 -3.52
CA TRP A 12 30.86 33.51 -3.92
C TRP A 12 30.66 33.56 -5.43
N MET A 13 31.17 34.60 -6.09
CA MET A 13 31.14 34.73 -7.55
C MET A 13 31.96 33.65 -8.25
N GLY A 14 33.08 33.21 -7.68
CA GLY A 14 33.84 32.06 -8.18
C GLY A 14 32.97 30.81 -8.27
N HIS A 15 32.32 30.43 -7.17
CA HIS A 15 31.42 29.28 -7.16
C HIS A 15 30.17 29.42 -8.03
N TYR A 16 29.67 30.65 -8.20
CA TYR A 16 28.59 30.92 -9.14
C TYR A 16 29.03 30.66 -10.58
N ASN A 17 30.26 31.07 -10.94
CA ASN A 17 30.83 30.76 -12.25
C ASN A 17 31.08 29.26 -12.44
N ASP A 18 31.60 28.56 -11.42
CA ASP A 18 31.75 27.10 -11.43
C ASP A 18 30.40 26.41 -11.73
N LEU A 19 29.29 26.92 -11.17
CA LEU A 19 27.94 26.41 -11.43
C LEU A 19 27.49 26.64 -12.88
N LEU A 20 27.80 27.80 -13.47
CA LEU A 20 27.50 28.07 -14.88
C LEU A 20 28.27 27.13 -15.80
N GLU A 21 29.55 26.91 -15.52
CA GLU A 21 30.40 26.02 -16.29
C GLU A 21 29.92 24.57 -16.19
N PHE A 22 29.59 24.10 -14.98
CA PHE A 22 29.00 22.78 -14.77
C PHE A 22 27.73 22.57 -15.60
N ARG A 23 26.83 23.57 -15.62
CA ARG A 23 25.59 23.53 -16.40
C ARG A 23 25.85 23.47 -17.89
N LYS A 24 26.81 24.25 -18.38
CA LYS A 24 27.23 24.25 -19.79
C LYS A 24 27.83 22.90 -20.19
N ARG A 25 28.64 22.29 -19.32
CA ARG A 25 29.33 21.02 -19.58
C ARG A 25 28.40 19.80 -19.53
N THR A 26 27.47 19.77 -18.58
CA THR A 26 26.67 18.55 -18.28
C THR A 26 25.21 18.65 -18.70
N GLY A 27 24.69 19.85 -18.97
CA GLY A 27 23.26 20.12 -19.13
C GLY A 27 22.44 19.97 -17.85
N LYS A 28 23.04 19.53 -16.73
CA LYS A 28 22.36 19.38 -15.45
C LYS A 28 22.26 20.74 -14.74
N PRO A 29 21.16 21.01 -14.01
CA PRO A 29 20.95 22.29 -13.34
C PRO A 29 21.87 22.51 -12.12
N HIS A 30 22.45 21.47 -11.54
CA HIS A 30 23.47 21.51 -10.48
C HIS A 30 24.09 20.11 -10.31
N PRO A 31 25.28 19.98 -9.70
CA PRO A 31 25.86 18.68 -9.40
C PRO A 31 25.06 17.91 -8.36
N GLY A 32 24.97 16.60 -8.54
CA GLY A 32 24.50 15.62 -7.58
C GLY A 32 25.64 15.00 -6.76
N PRO A 33 25.32 14.13 -5.77
CA PRO A 33 26.31 13.50 -4.89
C PRO A 33 27.34 12.60 -5.57
N HIS A 34 27.15 12.27 -6.85
CA HIS A 34 27.99 11.31 -7.60
C HIS A 34 28.62 11.94 -8.86
N ASP A 35 28.51 13.26 -9.03
CA ASP A 35 29.04 13.95 -10.22
C ASP A 35 30.53 14.34 -10.08
N ASN A 36 31.25 13.84 -9.05
CA ASN A 36 32.63 14.20 -8.71
C ASN A 36 32.88 15.72 -8.53
N GLU A 37 31.84 16.45 -8.13
CA GLU A 37 31.81 17.91 -7.95
C GLU A 37 31.41 18.28 -6.51
N ASP A 38 32.02 17.60 -5.54
CA ASP A 38 31.57 17.64 -4.13
C ASP A 38 31.54 19.05 -3.54
N LYS A 39 32.55 19.87 -3.85
CA LYS A 39 32.63 21.25 -3.36
C LYS A 39 31.44 22.08 -3.86
N LEU A 40 31.14 21.97 -5.15
CA LEU A 40 30.05 22.71 -5.79
C LEU A 40 28.68 22.18 -5.35
N TYR A 41 28.53 20.87 -5.14
CA TYR A 41 27.33 20.25 -4.55
C TYR A 41 27.04 20.79 -3.13
N HIS A 42 28.05 20.82 -2.26
CA HIS A 42 27.91 21.34 -0.90
C HIS A 42 27.66 22.86 -0.91
N TRP A 43 28.30 23.59 -1.81
CA TRP A 43 28.03 25.02 -2.00
C TRP A 43 26.57 25.27 -2.39
N CYS A 44 26.03 24.53 -3.38
CA CYS A 44 24.62 24.61 -3.76
C CYS A 44 23.68 24.30 -2.59
N LYS A 45 24.00 23.30 -1.74
CA LYS A 45 23.24 23.02 -0.50
C LYS A 45 23.24 24.20 0.47
N ASN A 46 24.39 24.85 0.65
CA ASN A 46 24.51 26.01 1.52
C ASN A 46 23.70 27.22 1.00
N GLN A 47 23.70 27.46 -0.31
CA GLN A 47 22.88 28.54 -0.90
C GLN A 47 21.40 28.36 -0.58
N ARG A 48 20.88 27.14 -0.72
CA ARG A 48 19.49 26.81 -0.36
C ARG A 48 19.20 27.04 1.13
N ARG A 49 20.14 26.71 2.01
CA ARG A 49 20.02 26.97 3.45
C ARG A 49 19.98 28.47 3.75
N PHE A 50 20.86 29.26 3.15
CA PHE A 50 20.90 30.72 3.36
C PHE A 50 19.63 31.41 2.85
N TYR A 51 19.11 30.98 1.69
CA TYR A 51 17.84 31.45 1.15
C TYR A 51 16.67 31.14 2.10
N LYS A 52 16.56 29.88 2.56
CA LYS A 52 15.51 29.47 3.52
C LYS A 52 15.54 30.28 4.83
N LEU A 53 16.73 30.64 5.31
CA LEU A 53 16.90 31.42 6.54
C LEU A 53 16.69 32.93 6.35
N GLY A 54 16.40 33.41 5.14
CA GLY A 54 16.30 34.84 4.84
C GLY A 54 17.63 35.59 4.99
N LYS A 55 18.76 34.88 5.00
CA LYS A 55 20.10 35.45 5.21
C LYS A 55 20.86 35.70 3.90
N MET A 56 20.19 35.49 2.76
CA MET A 56 20.80 35.68 1.45
C MET A 56 20.60 37.13 0.96
N PRO A 57 21.68 37.82 0.56
CA PRO A 57 21.58 39.11 -0.13
C PRO A 57 20.71 39.04 -1.39
N GLU A 58 19.90 40.07 -1.61
CA GLU A 58 18.93 40.12 -2.72
C GLU A 58 19.59 39.98 -4.11
N HIS A 59 20.78 40.55 -4.30
CA HIS A 59 21.50 40.44 -5.58
C HIS A 59 21.91 39.01 -5.91
N ARG A 60 22.24 38.19 -4.89
CA ARG A 60 22.55 36.76 -5.08
C ARG A 60 21.31 35.97 -5.44
N VAL A 61 20.15 36.34 -4.88
CA VAL A 61 18.86 35.73 -5.24
C VAL A 61 18.56 35.99 -6.71
N LYS A 62 18.65 37.26 -7.16
CA LYS A 62 18.42 37.63 -8.57
C LYS A 62 19.34 36.89 -9.55
N LEU A 63 20.62 36.72 -9.22
CA LEU A 63 21.56 35.97 -10.06
C LEU A 63 21.16 34.48 -10.18
N MET A 64 20.78 33.88 -9.06
CA MET A 64 20.35 32.47 -9.02
C MET A 64 19.00 32.25 -9.72
N GLU A 65 18.07 33.20 -9.64
CA GLU A 65 16.80 33.16 -10.37
C GLU A 65 16.99 33.31 -11.89
N LYS A 66 17.96 34.14 -12.33
CA LYS A 66 18.31 34.29 -13.74
C LYS A 66 18.74 32.97 -14.39
N ILE A 67 19.38 32.10 -13.61
CA ILE A 67 19.76 30.75 -14.06
C ILE A 67 18.68 29.71 -13.74
N ASN A 68 17.48 30.11 -13.31
CA ASN A 68 16.42 29.20 -12.88
C ASN A 68 16.91 28.17 -11.84
N PHE A 69 17.73 28.62 -10.88
CA PHE A 69 18.26 27.78 -9.81
C PHE A 69 17.14 27.31 -8.91
N LYS A 70 16.99 25.98 -8.79
CA LYS A 70 15.98 25.38 -7.90
C LYS A 70 16.43 25.50 -6.45
N TRP A 71 15.93 26.53 -5.76
CA TRP A 71 16.12 26.81 -4.32
C TRP A 71 15.73 25.65 -3.42
N VAL A 72 14.85 24.79 -3.90
CA VAL A 72 14.44 23.58 -3.20
C VAL A 72 15.19 22.41 -3.84
N ASN A 73 16.25 21.92 -3.18
CA ASN A 73 16.59 20.50 -3.31
C ASN A 73 15.48 19.81 -2.53
N ARG A 74 14.57 19.13 -3.22
CA ARG A 74 13.37 18.50 -2.66
C ARG A 74 13.56 17.96 -1.23
N ASN A 75 13.27 18.79 -0.22
CA ASN A 75 12.45 18.30 0.88
C ASN A 75 11.08 18.18 0.23
N THR A 76 10.83 17.09 -0.49
CA THR A 76 9.47 16.79 -0.93
C THR A 76 8.66 16.76 0.35
N THR A 77 7.80 17.76 0.54
CA THR A 77 7.03 17.84 1.77
C THR A 77 6.05 16.66 1.79
N PHE A 78 5.40 16.47 2.94
CA PHE A 78 4.31 15.50 3.00
C PHE A 78 3.25 15.82 1.94
N GLU A 79 2.94 17.11 1.76
CA GLU A 79 1.93 17.61 0.82
C GLU A 79 2.36 17.35 -0.64
N ASP A 80 3.62 17.55 -0.98
CA ASP A 80 4.14 17.26 -2.31
C ASP A 80 4.07 15.76 -2.64
N ARG A 81 4.46 14.90 -1.69
CA ARG A 81 4.36 13.45 -1.87
C ARG A 81 2.91 12.97 -1.91
N LEU A 82 2.04 13.57 -1.11
CA LEU A 82 0.61 13.29 -1.14
C LEU A 82 0.02 13.65 -2.51
N LYS A 83 0.37 14.80 -3.08
CA LYS A 83 -0.04 15.18 -4.45
C LYS A 83 0.45 14.18 -5.49
N GLN A 84 1.71 13.76 -5.42
CA GLN A 84 2.24 12.72 -6.31
C GLN A 84 1.47 11.40 -6.16
N LEU A 85 1.12 11.01 -4.93
CA LEU A 85 0.34 9.80 -4.69
C LEU A 85 -1.09 9.91 -5.20
N VAL A 86 -1.72 11.08 -5.09
CA VAL A 86 -3.04 11.33 -5.67
C VAL A 86 -3.00 11.15 -7.18
N GLU A 87 -1.99 11.70 -7.85
CA GLU A 87 -1.87 11.57 -9.30
C GLU A 87 -1.61 10.13 -9.72
N PHE A 88 -0.70 9.45 -9.02
CA PHE A 88 -0.46 8.02 -9.19
C PHE A 88 -1.74 7.19 -9.02
N ALA A 89 -2.55 7.52 -8.02
CA ALA A 89 -3.80 6.82 -7.74
C ALA A 89 -4.86 7.04 -8.81
N LYS A 90 -4.89 8.21 -9.47
CA LYS A 90 -5.76 8.45 -10.63
C LYS A 90 -5.32 7.62 -11.83
N GLU A 91 -4.02 7.58 -12.13
CA GLU A 91 -3.47 6.86 -13.28
C GLU A 91 -3.60 5.33 -13.13
N HIS A 92 -3.33 4.81 -11.93
CA HIS A 92 -3.27 3.37 -11.68
C HIS A 92 -4.48 2.79 -10.94
N GLY A 93 -5.39 3.64 -10.47
CA GLY A 93 -6.56 3.22 -9.68
C GLY A 93 -6.21 2.66 -8.29
N THR A 94 -5.00 2.92 -7.78
CA THR A 94 -4.51 2.37 -6.51
C THR A 94 -3.51 3.31 -5.83
N THR A 95 -3.57 3.40 -4.51
CA THR A 95 -2.54 4.09 -3.71
C THR A 95 -1.36 3.16 -3.35
N HIS A 96 -1.40 1.90 -3.78
CA HIS A 96 -0.30 0.97 -3.58
C HIS A 96 0.75 1.15 -4.68
N VAL A 97 1.91 1.66 -4.31
CA VAL A 97 3.06 1.80 -5.20
C VAL A 97 4.06 0.66 -4.92
N SER A 98 4.24 -0.24 -5.88
CA SER A 98 5.16 -1.38 -5.74
C SER A 98 6.61 -0.93 -5.94
N GLN A 99 7.48 -1.18 -4.97
CA GLN A 99 8.89 -0.78 -5.06
C GLN A 99 9.67 -1.53 -6.15
N VAL A 100 9.29 -2.78 -6.41
CA VAL A 100 9.96 -3.65 -7.41
C VAL A 100 9.47 -3.40 -8.83
N ALA A 101 8.32 -2.75 -9.00
CA ALA A 101 7.73 -2.48 -10.31
C ALA A 101 8.41 -1.32 -11.05
N TYR A 102 9.27 -0.55 -10.38
CA TYR A 102 9.87 0.65 -10.96
C TYR A 102 11.40 0.67 -10.78
N PRO A 103 12.16 1.20 -11.77
CA PRO A 103 13.61 1.37 -11.66
C PRO A 103 14.01 2.19 -10.44
N LYS A 104 15.15 1.87 -9.82
CA LYS A 104 15.60 2.47 -8.54
C LYS A 104 15.67 4.01 -8.55
N ASP A 105 15.96 4.61 -9.71
CA ASP A 105 16.13 6.05 -9.87
C ASP A 105 14.83 6.80 -10.25
N SER A 106 13.77 6.05 -10.58
CA SER A 106 12.48 6.62 -11.00
C SER A 106 11.77 7.34 -9.85
N GLU A 107 10.91 8.30 -10.20
CA GLU A 107 10.08 9.00 -9.22
C GLU A 107 9.09 8.07 -8.52
N ASN A 108 8.53 7.09 -9.23
CA ASN A 108 7.62 6.10 -8.64
C ASN A 108 8.33 5.19 -7.63
N HIS A 109 9.61 4.85 -7.86
CA HIS A 109 10.38 4.12 -6.86
C HIS A 109 10.61 4.97 -5.60
N LYS A 110 10.90 6.27 -5.74
CA LYS A 110 11.02 7.19 -4.58
C LYS A 110 9.68 7.34 -3.84
N LEU A 111 8.58 7.43 -4.58
CA LEU A 111 7.23 7.46 -4.02
C LEU A 111 6.90 6.17 -3.27
N SER A 112 7.30 5.01 -3.78
CA SER A 112 7.10 3.72 -3.10
C SER A 112 7.80 3.65 -1.73
N ARG A 113 9.03 4.18 -1.63
CA ARG A 113 9.75 4.27 -0.36
C ARG A 113 9.02 5.17 0.62
N TRP A 114 8.53 6.32 0.14
CA TRP A 114 7.74 7.23 0.97
C TRP A 114 6.43 6.59 1.46
N VAL A 115 5.71 5.87 0.60
CA VAL A 115 4.49 5.13 0.98
C VAL A 115 4.80 4.10 2.07
N ASN A 116 5.89 3.35 1.94
CA ASN A 116 6.31 2.38 2.95
C ASN A 116 6.73 3.06 4.27
N GLU A 117 7.39 4.21 4.18
CA GLU A 117 7.73 5.01 5.35
C GLU A 117 6.47 5.51 6.08
N MET A 118 5.43 5.94 5.35
CA MET A 118 4.15 6.33 5.98
C MET A 118 3.53 5.16 6.75
N ARG A 119 3.52 3.95 6.18
CA ARG A 119 3.02 2.75 6.87
C ARG A 119 3.82 2.43 8.12
N ARG A 120 5.16 2.54 8.05
CA ARG A 120 6.05 2.32 9.19
C ARG A 120 5.78 3.33 10.31
N LEU A 121 5.73 4.62 9.98
CA LEU A 121 5.45 5.69 10.94
C LEU A 121 4.06 5.57 11.58
N TYR A 122 3.06 5.11 10.81
CA TYR A 122 1.73 4.82 11.36
C TYR A 122 1.75 3.66 12.35
N ALA A 123 2.42 2.55 12.02
CA ALA A 123 2.56 1.41 12.92
C ALA A 123 3.32 1.77 14.21
N GLU A 124 4.27 2.72 14.13
CA GLU A 124 5.02 3.24 15.28
C GLU A 124 4.28 4.35 16.04
N ASN A 125 3.05 4.72 15.66
CA ASN A 125 2.29 5.85 16.22
C ASN A 125 3.04 7.19 16.17
N ARG A 126 3.91 7.38 15.17
CA ARG A 126 4.74 8.58 14.97
C ARG A 126 4.21 9.51 13.89
N LEU A 127 3.10 9.14 13.26
CA LEU A 127 2.46 9.94 12.23
C LEU A 127 1.37 10.83 12.86
N SER A 128 1.36 12.12 12.51
CA SER A 128 0.36 13.05 13.05
C SER A 128 -1.04 12.70 12.54
N ILE A 129 -2.07 13.04 13.32
CA ILE A 129 -3.47 12.76 13.01
C ILE A 129 -3.87 13.44 11.69
N GLU A 130 -3.38 14.65 11.43
CA GLU A 130 -3.66 15.40 10.20
C GLU A 130 -3.15 14.65 8.97
N ARG A 131 -1.95 14.06 9.06
CA ARG A 131 -1.36 13.27 7.97
C ARG A 131 -2.10 11.96 7.76
N ILE A 132 -2.52 11.30 8.84
CA ILE A 132 -3.35 10.09 8.78
C ILE A 132 -4.67 10.41 8.07
N ASN A 133 -5.34 11.49 8.46
CA ASN A 133 -6.60 11.91 7.86
C ASN A 133 -6.44 12.28 6.38
N ALA A 134 -5.36 12.97 6.01
CA ALA A 134 -5.07 13.30 4.63
C ALA A 134 -4.84 12.05 3.75
N LEU A 135 -4.14 11.03 4.27
CA LEU A 135 -3.95 9.75 3.60
C LEU A 135 -5.26 8.94 3.52
N ASN A 136 -6.05 8.92 4.60
CA ASN A 136 -7.36 8.25 4.61
C ASN A 136 -8.31 8.84 3.56
N LYS A 137 -8.31 10.16 3.38
CA LYS A 137 -9.17 10.85 2.40
C LYS A 137 -8.93 10.39 0.97
N ILE A 138 -7.71 9.97 0.63
CA ILE A 138 -7.36 9.48 -0.70
C ILE A 138 -7.49 7.95 -0.83
N GLY A 139 -8.06 7.27 0.18
CA GLY A 139 -8.19 5.83 0.19
C GLY A 139 -6.87 5.08 0.39
N PHE A 140 -5.94 5.66 1.16
CA PHE A 140 -4.62 5.08 1.37
C PHE A 140 -4.68 3.68 2.00
N ILE A 141 -4.06 2.72 1.33
CA ILE A 141 -3.97 1.34 1.82
C ILE A 141 -2.83 1.20 2.84
N TRP A 142 -3.19 1.22 4.12
CA TRP A 142 -2.27 1.00 5.24
C TRP A 142 -1.76 -0.44 5.31
N ASN A 143 -2.66 -1.42 5.13
CA ASN A 143 -2.33 -2.84 5.17
C ASN A 143 -2.84 -3.55 3.91
N MET A 144 -1.91 -4.11 3.14
CA MET A 144 -2.22 -4.83 1.89
C MET A 144 -2.94 -6.16 2.14
N GLU A 145 -2.71 -6.79 3.28
CA GLU A 145 -3.40 -8.02 3.65
C GLU A 145 -4.88 -7.75 3.92
N ASP A 146 -5.17 -6.68 4.68
CA ASP A 146 -6.54 -6.29 5.04
C ASP A 146 -7.32 -5.87 3.78
N GLU A 147 -6.68 -5.16 2.85
CA GLU A 147 -7.26 -4.80 1.55
C GLU A 147 -7.52 -6.04 0.68
N ARG A 148 -6.56 -6.99 0.61
CA ARG A 148 -6.75 -8.25 -0.12
C ARG A 148 -7.90 -9.07 0.48
N PHE A 149 -7.97 -9.16 1.79
CA PHE A 149 -9.05 -9.83 2.51
C PHE A 149 -10.40 -9.17 2.19
N SER A 150 -10.49 -7.85 2.33
CA SER A 150 -11.71 -7.07 2.05
C SER A 150 -12.19 -7.24 0.61
N ARG A 151 -11.26 -7.24 -0.36
CA ARG A 151 -11.58 -7.47 -1.77
C ARG A 151 -12.09 -8.89 -2.03
N ASN A 152 -11.47 -9.89 -1.43
CA ASN A 152 -11.92 -11.28 -1.53
C ASN A 152 -13.29 -11.47 -0.85
N LEU A 153 -13.51 -10.83 0.30
CA LEU A 153 -14.79 -10.85 1.00
C LEU A 153 -15.91 -10.23 0.14
N LYS A 154 -15.67 -9.09 -0.52
CA LYS A 154 -16.61 -8.49 -1.49
C LYS A 154 -16.94 -9.46 -2.62
N LYS A 155 -15.92 -10.10 -3.21
CA LYS A 155 -16.11 -11.11 -4.27
C LYS A 155 -16.89 -12.33 -3.77
N LEU A 156 -16.64 -12.77 -2.55
CA LEU A 156 -17.33 -13.89 -1.92
C LEU A 156 -18.82 -13.58 -1.68
N LYS A 157 -19.13 -12.37 -1.19
CA LYS A 157 -20.51 -11.88 -1.06
C LYS A 157 -21.22 -11.84 -2.41
N ALA A 158 -20.56 -11.31 -3.44
CA ALA A 158 -21.13 -11.27 -4.79
C ALA A 158 -21.38 -12.68 -5.37
N PHE A 159 -20.46 -13.62 -5.11
CA PHE A 159 -20.64 -15.02 -5.50
C PHE A 159 -21.85 -15.64 -4.79
N TYR A 160 -21.97 -15.45 -3.47
CA TYR A 160 -23.10 -15.96 -2.70
C TYR A 160 -24.44 -15.39 -3.19
N LYS A 161 -24.50 -14.07 -3.45
CA LYS A 161 -25.70 -13.43 -4.01
C LYS A 161 -26.14 -14.07 -5.33
N ARG A 162 -25.19 -14.55 -6.14
CA ARG A 162 -25.48 -15.14 -7.46
C ARG A 162 -25.80 -16.63 -7.40
N HIS A 163 -25.19 -17.38 -6.48
CA HIS A 163 -25.24 -18.85 -6.48
C HIS A 163 -25.93 -19.44 -5.23
N GLY A 164 -26.20 -18.65 -4.20
CA GLY A 164 -26.84 -19.10 -2.95
C GLY A 164 -25.97 -19.97 -2.05
N HIS A 165 -24.69 -20.17 -2.38
CA HIS A 165 -23.78 -21.01 -1.60
C HIS A 165 -22.34 -20.48 -1.57
N TRP A 166 -21.55 -20.95 -0.60
CA TRP A 166 -20.15 -20.53 -0.38
C TRP A 166 -19.10 -21.41 -1.06
N ASP A 167 -19.52 -22.47 -1.76
CA ASP A 167 -18.59 -23.38 -2.43
C ASP A 167 -18.16 -22.84 -3.80
N VAL A 168 -17.14 -21.98 -3.75
CA VAL A 168 -16.57 -21.35 -4.94
C VAL A 168 -15.70 -22.36 -5.71
N PRO A 169 -15.96 -22.60 -7.02
CA PRO A 169 -15.12 -23.46 -7.85
C PRO A 169 -13.70 -22.92 -8.02
N GLN A 170 -12.71 -23.81 -8.02
CA GLN A 170 -11.30 -23.49 -8.29
C GLN A 170 -10.97 -23.51 -9.80
N ALA A 171 -11.90 -23.04 -10.62
CA ALA A 171 -11.80 -23.09 -12.08
C ALA A 171 -12.28 -21.80 -12.74
N GLY A 172 -11.87 -21.57 -13.99
CA GLY A 172 -12.28 -20.43 -14.79
C GLY A 172 -12.08 -19.08 -14.09
N ARG A 173 -13.11 -18.21 -14.17
CA ARG A 173 -13.07 -16.85 -13.61
C ARG A 173 -13.08 -16.81 -12.06
N THR A 174 -13.47 -17.90 -11.39
CA THR A 174 -13.53 -17.96 -9.91
C THR A 174 -12.31 -18.64 -9.29
N LYS A 175 -11.36 -19.15 -10.09
CA LYS A 175 -10.19 -19.92 -9.63
C LYS A 175 -9.49 -19.31 -8.40
N LYS A 176 -9.06 -18.05 -8.50
CA LYS A 176 -8.37 -17.34 -7.40
C LYS A 176 -9.21 -17.22 -6.12
N LEU A 177 -10.51 -17.03 -6.25
CA LEU A 177 -11.42 -16.94 -5.10
C LEU A 177 -11.67 -18.32 -4.49
N GLY A 178 -11.83 -19.37 -5.31
CA GLY A 178 -11.99 -20.75 -4.86
C GLY A 178 -10.75 -21.27 -4.13
N GLU A 179 -9.56 -20.97 -4.64
CA GLU A 179 -8.28 -21.29 -3.99
C GLU A 179 -8.18 -20.59 -2.64
N TRP A 180 -8.53 -19.31 -2.57
CA TRP A 180 -8.56 -18.56 -1.32
C TRP A 180 -9.56 -19.15 -0.31
N VAL A 181 -10.78 -19.49 -0.74
CA VAL A 181 -11.78 -20.16 0.12
C VAL A 181 -11.27 -21.51 0.62
N ALA A 182 -10.61 -22.30 -0.21
CA ALA A 182 -10.03 -23.57 0.21
C ALA A 182 -8.89 -23.37 1.21
N GLN A 183 -8.04 -22.36 0.98
CA GLN A 183 -6.94 -22.01 1.88
C GLN A 183 -7.46 -21.62 3.27
N ILE A 184 -8.44 -20.73 3.37
CA ILE A 184 -8.99 -20.30 4.68
C ILE A 184 -9.71 -21.44 5.41
N ARG A 185 -10.32 -22.39 4.68
CA ARG A 185 -10.96 -23.57 5.29
C ARG A 185 -9.96 -24.62 5.77
N CYS A 186 -8.82 -24.73 5.09
CA CYS A 186 -7.78 -25.73 5.41
C CYS A 186 -6.86 -25.24 6.53
N ARG A 187 -6.35 -24.00 6.42
CA ARG A 187 -5.35 -23.44 7.33
C ARG A 187 -5.94 -22.58 8.45
N GLY A 188 -7.21 -22.21 8.33
CA GLY A 188 -7.81 -21.19 9.20
C GLY A 188 -7.29 -19.79 8.90
N LEU A 189 -7.73 -18.82 9.71
CA LEU A 189 -7.26 -17.44 9.70
C LEU A 189 -6.70 -17.11 11.07
N THR A 190 -5.55 -16.44 11.10
CA THR A 190 -4.86 -16.07 12.35
C THR A 190 -5.44 -14.80 12.97
N LYS A 191 -5.99 -13.90 12.15
CA LYS A 191 -6.56 -12.61 12.57
C LYS A 191 -8.03 -12.77 13.01
N PRO A 192 -8.38 -12.50 14.29
CA PRO A 192 -9.75 -12.71 14.79
C PRO A 192 -10.82 -11.88 14.07
N HIS A 193 -10.51 -10.65 13.69
CA HIS A 193 -11.45 -9.78 12.98
C HIS A 193 -11.81 -10.31 11.59
N TYR A 194 -10.93 -11.07 10.93
CA TYR A 194 -11.27 -11.74 9.67
C TYR A 194 -12.26 -12.89 9.87
N VAL A 195 -12.05 -13.69 10.93
CA VAL A 195 -12.96 -14.77 11.29
C VAL A 195 -14.33 -14.21 11.62
N LYS A 196 -14.37 -13.14 12.44
CA LYS A 196 -15.61 -12.43 12.76
C LYS A 196 -16.32 -11.94 11.50
N ALA A 197 -15.61 -11.27 10.57
CA ALA A 197 -16.20 -10.78 9.33
C ALA A 197 -16.80 -11.89 8.44
N LEU A 198 -16.24 -13.10 8.47
CA LEU A 198 -16.79 -14.26 7.76
C LEU A 198 -17.99 -14.87 8.50
N ASN A 199 -17.95 -14.92 9.83
CA ASN A 199 -19.07 -15.40 10.63
C ASN A 199 -20.28 -14.47 10.52
N ASP A 200 -20.06 -13.16 10.54
CA ASP A 200 -21.12 -12.14 10.42
C ASP A 200 -21.88 -12.24 9.08
N ILE A 201 -21.27 -12.84 8.05
CA ILE A 201 -21.93 -13.08 6.75
C ILE A 201 -22.51 -14.50 6.62
N GLY A 202 -22.45 -15.31 7.69
CA GLY A 202 -22.92 -16.69 7.68
C GLY A 202 -22.05 -17.64 6.84
N PHE A 203 -20.75 -17.35 6.72
CA PHE A 203 -19.84 -18.18 5.93
C PHE A 203 -19.72 -19.59 6.52
N VAL A 204 -19.93 -20.60 5.67
CA VAL A 204 -19.80 -21.99 6.06
C VAL A 204 -18.35 -22.46 5.93
N TRP A 205 -17.70 -22.71 7.06
CA TRP A 205 -16.33 -23.19 7.15
C TRP A 205 -16.14 -24.63 6.65
N GLU A 206 -17.15 -25.47 6.83
CA GLU A 206 -17.07 -26.87 6.38
C GLU A 206 -17.21 -26.96 4.85
N GLY A 207 -16.29 -27.64 4.17
CA GLY A 207 -16.33 -27.79 2.71
C GLY A 207 -17.39 -28.78 2.21
N LYS A 208 -17.88 -28.57 0.97
CA LYS A 208 -18.95 -29.39 0.33
C LYS A 208 -18.78 -30.90 0.50
N LYS A 209 -17.58 -31.44 0.22
CA LYS A 209 -17.31 -32.90 0.31
C LYS A 209 -17.58 -33.44 1.72
N LYS A 210 -17.13 -32.74 2.75
CA LYS A 210 -17.30 -33.15 4.15
C LYS A 210 -18.77 -33.03 4.61
N ARG A 211 -19.45 -31.94 4.23
CA ARG A 211 -20.90 -31.77 4.48
C ARG A 211 -21.73 -32.87 3.82
N LEU A 212 -21.45 -33.19 2.55
CA LEU A 212 -22.14 -34.26 1.82
C LEU A 212 -21.90 -35.64 2.44
N ARG A 213 -20.67 -35.93 2.91
CA ARG A 213 -20.38 -37.19 3.59
C ARG A 213 -21.21 -37.33 4.86
N LYS A 214 -21.21 -36.31 5.73
CA LYS A 214 -22.02 -36.27 6.95
C LYS A 214 -23.52 -36.41 6.66
N ALA A 215 -24.03 -35.74 5.62
CA ALA A 215 -25.43 -35.84 5.22
C ALA A 215 -25.79 -37.28 4.79
N LYS A 216 -24.95 -37.93 3.98
CA LYS A 216 -25.15 -39.34 3.59
C LYS A 216 -25.12 -40.29 4.78
N GLU A 217 -24.21 -40.07 5.73
CA GLU A 217 -24.13 -40.85 6.97
C GLU A 217 -25.40 -40.65 7.81
N ALA A 218 -25.86 -39.41 7.98
CA ALA A 218 -27.09 -39.11 8.71
C ALA A 218 -28.35 -39.75 8.06
N MET A 219 -28.45 -39.72 6.73
CA MET A 219 -29.56 -40.37 6.01
C MET A 219 -29.57 -41.89 6.25
N LYS A 220 -28.40 -42.55 6.21
CA LYS A 220 -28.29 -43.98 6.54
C LYS A 220 -28.73 -44.28 7.97
N GLN A 221 -28.38 -43.43 8.92
CA GLN A 221 -28.79 -43.59 10.31
C GLN A 221 -30.31 -43.45 10.47
N ILE A 222 -30.93 -42.47 9.80
CA ILE A 222 -32.38 -42.29 9.80
C ILE A 222 -33.09 -43.54 9.21
N ASP A 223 -32.60 -44.05 8.08
CA ASP A 223 -33.16 -45.25 7.45
C ASP A 223 -33.04 -46.48 8.36
N MET A 224 -31.90 -46.66 9.04
CA MET A 224 -31.69 -47.73 10.00
C MET A 224 -32.67 -47.63 11.18
N VAL A 225 -32.85 -46.44 11.76
CA VAL A 225 -33.80 -46.19 12.86
C VAL A 225 -35.23 -46.48 12.40
N ASN A 226 -35.62 -46.06 11.20
CA ASN A 226 -36.94 -46.33 10.64
C ASN A 226 -37.19 -47.83 10.43
N LYS A 227 -36.18 -48.59 9.97
CA LYS A 227 -36.25 -50.05 9.83
C LYS A 227 -36.43 -50.75 11.18
N LEU A 228 -35.71 -50.32 12.22
CA LEU A 228 -35.86 -50.84 13.58
C LEU A 228 -37.24 -50.53 14.17
N LYS A 229 -37.77 -49.31 13.96
CA LYS A 229 -39.12 -48.92 14.40
C LYS A 229 -40.21 -49.75 13.72
N LYS A 230 -40.09 -50.03 12.42
CA LYS A 230 -41.00 -50.93 11.69
C LYS A 230 -40.95 -52.37 12.23
N SER A 231 -39.75 -52.89 12.51
CA SER A 231 -39.57 -54.23 13.09
C SER A 231 -40.19 -54.36 14.49
N ARG A 232 -40.05 -53.34 15.35
CA ARG A 232 -40.69 -53.31 16.68
C ARG A 232 -42.22 -53.28 16.61
N LYS A 233 -42.81 -52.47 15.72
CA LYS A 233 -44.28 -52.42 15.50
C LYS A 233 -44.85 -53.77 15.05
N GLY A 234 -44.14 -54.49 14.18
CA GLY A 234 -44.54 -55.83 13.73
C GLY A 234 -44.46 -56.90 14.83
N LYS A 235 -43.55 -56.76 15.79
CA LYS A 235 -43.45 -57.67 16.95
C LYS A 235 -44.56 -57.41 18.00
N THR A 236 -44.92 -56.15 18.26
CA THR A 236 -46.02 -55.80 19.19
C THR A 236 -47.41 -56.13 18.66
N ALA A 237 -47.61 -56.20 17.34
CA ALA A 237 -48.88 -56.62 16.74
C ALA A 237 -49.08 -58.15 16.81
N LYS A 238 -47.99 -58.93 16.77
CA LYS A 238 -48.01 -60.40 16.92
C LYS A 238 -48.16 -60.89 18.36
N SER A 239 -47.91 -60.06 19.37
CA SER A 239 -48.04 -60.44 20.79
C SER A 239 -49.39 -60.05 21.42
N LYS A 240 -50.32 -59.50 20.64
CA LYS A 240 -51.67 -59.06 21.10
C LYS A 240 -52.79 -59.80 20.37
N SER A 241 -52.47 -60.84 19.60
CA SER A 241 -53.40 -61.65 18.84
C SER A 241 -53.36 -63.10 19.31
#